data_AF-I3U7P0-F1
#
_entry.id   AF-I3U7P0-F1
#
_cell.length_a   1.000
_cell.length_b   1.000
_cell.length_c   1.000
_cell.angle_alpha   90.00
_cell.angle_beta   90.00
_cell.angle_gamma   90.00
#
_symmetry.space_group_name_H-M   'P 1'
#
loop_
_entity.id
_entity.type
_entity.pdbx_description
1 polymer ?
#
loop_
_entity_poly.entity_id
_entity_poly.type
_entity_poly.pdbx_seq_one_letter_code
_entity_poly.pdbx_strand_id
1 'polypeptide(L)'
;MLIGGAIGLHLSRKVEMTQMPELVAVLHSFVGLAAVLVGYNSYIEVQQHAMPEGALLNIHLTEVFLGVFIGAVTFTGSIVAFGKLRGSFSSKPLSLPHKHKLNAAALVVSFILLWIFVSNGGSTTALIIMTIIALAFGWHLVASIGGADMPVVVSMLNSYSGWAAAAAGFMLANDLLIVTGAWSVHPVPFCPTSCARP
;
A
#
# COMPACT_ATOMS: atom_id res chain seq x y z
N MET A 1 10.07 17.50 -7.08
CA MET A 1 9.05 18.23 -6.28
C MET A 1 8.19 19.18 -7.11
N LEU A 2 8.76 20.08 -7.92
CA LEU A 2 7.98 21.06 -8.71
C LEU A 2 6.90 20.43 -9.60
N ILE A 3 7.24 19.41 -10.39
CA ILE A 3 6.30 18.74 -11.30
C ILE A 3 5.17 18.07 -10.52
N GLY A 4 5.50 17.28 -9.49
CA GLY A 4 4.51 16.59 -8.66
C GLY A 4 3.60 17.56 -7.89
N GLY A 5 4.17 18.64 -7.35
CA GLY A 5 3.42 19.69 -6.66
C GLY A 5 2.47 20.44 -7.60
N ALA A 6 2.91 20.78 -8.81
CA ALA A 6 2.07 21.43 -9.81
C ALA A 6 0.90 20.54 -10.25
N ILE A 7 1.16 19.25 -10.53
CA ILE A 7 0.13 18.29 -10.90
C ILE A 7 -0.87 18.10 -9.75
N GLY A 8 -0.38 17.91 -8.52
CA GLY A 8 -1.23 17.72 -7.34
C GLY A 8 -2.13 18.93 -7.07
N LEU A 9 -1.59 20.14 -7.18
CA LEU A 9 -2.35 21.39 -7.00
C LEU A 9 -3.39 21.60 -8.10
N HIS A 10 -3.05 21.23 -9.34
CA HIS A 10 -3.98 21.31 -10.45
C HIS A 10 -5.14 20.31 -10.29
N LEU A 11 -4.82 19.07 -9.91
CA LEU A 11 -5.82 18.01 -9.74
C LEU A 11 -6.77 18.32 -8.57
N SER A 12 -6.26 18.75 -7.42
CA SER A 12 -7.08 19.05 -6.25
C SER A 12 -8.04 20.21 -6.43
N ARG A 13 -7.70 21.20 -7.27
CA ARG A 13 -8.57 22.36 -7.58
C ARG A 13 -9.71 22.05 -8.54
N LYS A 14 -9.58 20.98 -9.35
CA LYS A 14 -10.53 20.67 -10.42
C LYS A 14 -11.61 19.66 -10.01
N VAL A 15 -11.42 18.97 -8.89
CA VAL A 15 -12.29 17.88 -8.43
C VAL A 15 -13.49 18.43 -7.67
N GLU A 16 -14.68 17.92 -7.97
CA GLU A 16 -15.90 18.28 -7.27
C GLU A 16 -15.96 17.64 -5.87
N MET A 17 -16.67 18.28 -4.93
CA MET A 17 -16.80 17.79 -3.54
C MET A 17 -17.44 16.39 -3.43
N THR A 18 -18.16 15.95 -4.45
CA THR A 18 -18.76 14.60 -4.57
C THR A 18 -17.73 13.52 -4.89
N GLN A 19 -16.60 13.88 -5.50
CA GLN A 19 -15.53 12.99 -5.95
C GLN A 19 -14.34 12.94 -4.97
N MET A 20 -14.47 13.53 -3.79
CA MET A 20 -13.44 13.50 -2.75
C MET A 20 -12.93 12.07 -2.44
N PRO A 21 -13.78 11.03 -2.35
CA PRO A 21 -13.30 9.66 -2.13
C PRO A 21 -12.41 9.12 -3.27
N GLU A 22 -12.70 9.49 -4.52
CA GLU A 22 -11.91 9.09 -5.69
C GLU A 22 -10.51 9.72 -5.66
N LEU A 23 -10.45 11.01 -5.36
CA LEU A 23 -9.18 11.73 -5.27
C LEU A 23 -8.29 11.15 -4.16
N VAL A 24 -8.87 10.86 -2.99
CA VAL A 24 -8.14 10.25 -1.86
C VAL A 24 -7.62 8.85 -2.22
N ALA A 25 -8.41 8.04 -2.92
CA ALA A 25 -7.97 6.73 -3.40
C ALA A 25 -6.77 6.85 -4.34
N VAL A 26 -6.79 7.79 -5.30
CA VAL A 26 -5.65 8.01 -6.21
C VAL A 26 -4.40 8.48 -5.47
N LEU A 27 -4.53 9.40 -4.51
CA LEU A 27 -3.39 9.87 -3.71
C LEU A 27 -2.72 8.71 -2.94
N HIS A 28 -3.51 7.78 -2.41
CA HIS A 28 -3.00 6.59 -1.72
C HIS A 28 -2.23 5.63 -2.63
N SER A 29 -2.59 5.56 -3.92
CA SER A 29 -1.80 4.80 -4.88
C SER A 29 -0.38 5.34 -5.00
N PHE A 30 -0.20 6.67 -5.02
CA PHE A 30 1.13 7.28 -5.08
C PHE A 30 1.95 7.01 -3.81
N VAL A 31 1.31 6.97 -2.63
CA VAL A 31 2.00 6.60 -1.38
C VAL A 31 2.49 5.15 -1.41
N GLY A 32 1.63 4.22 -1.86
CA GLY A 32 2.01 2.81 -1.99
C GLY A 32 3.16 2.61 -2.99
N LEU A 33 3.13 3.29 -4.13
CA LEU A 33 4.20 3.24 -5.12
C LEU A 33 5.51 3.83 -4.58
N ALA A 34 5.45 4.94 -3.86
CA ALA A 34 6.62 5.53 -3.22
C ALA A 34 7.25 4.57 -2.20
N ALA A 35 6.44 3.89 -1.38
CA ALA A 35 6.92 2.89 -0.42
C ALA A 35 7.61 1.71 -1.11
N VAL A 36 7.08 1.22 -2.23
CA VAL A 36 7.73 0.18 -3.04
C VAL A 36 9.07 0.68 -3.55
N LEU A 37 9.13 1.87 -4.15
CA LEU A 37 10.38 2.42 -4.69
C LEU A 37 11.45 2.65 -3.60
N VAL A 38 11.04 3.18 -2.44
CA VAL A 38 11.92 3.35 -1.27
C VAL A 38 12.44 1.99 -0.80
N GLY A 39 11.60 0.96 -0.77
CA GLY A 39 12.04 -0.36 -0.34
C GLY A 39 13.01 -1.05 -1.30
N TYR A 40 12.81 -0.91 -2.60
CA TYR A 40 13.80 -1.37 -3.59
C TYR A 40 15.13 -0.59 -3.48
N ASN A 41 15.06 0.72 -3.25
CA ASN A 41 16.25 1.55 -3.11
C ASN A 41 17.06 1.15 -1.85
N SER A 42 16.39 1.01 -0.70
CA SER A 42 16.97 0.56 0.55
C SER A 42 17.58 -0.85 0.44
N TYR A 43 16.93 -1.77 -0.27
CA TYR A 43 17.48 -3.09 -0.57
C TYR A 43 18.78 -3.04 -1.40
N ILE A 44 18.82 -2.20 -2.44
CA ILE A 44 20.01 -2.04 -3.30
C ILE A 44 21.15 -1.39 -2.50
N GLU A 45 20.85 -0.41 -1.66
CA GLU A 45 21.83 0.27 -0.82
C GLU A 45 22.56 -0.73 0.12
N VAL A 46 21.82 -1.64 0.75
CA VAL A 46 22.37 -2.71 1.60
C VAL A 46 23.25 -3.68 0.83
N GLN A 47 22.86 -4.05 -0.39
CA GLN A 47 23.68 -4.91 -1.26
C GLN A 47 24.99 -4.22 -1.69
N GLN A 48 25.00 -2.90 -1.82
CA GLN A 48 26.16 -2.13 -2.28
C GLN A 48 27.11 -1.71 -1.14
N HIS A 49 26.58 -1.44 0.06
CA HIS A 49 27.35 -0.83 1.17
C HIS A 49 27.66 -1.78 2.33
N ALA A 50 27.41 -3.09 2.19
CA ALA A 50 27.77 -4.11 3.20
C ALA A 50 27.34 -3.74 4.64
N MET A 51 26.05 -3.47 4.82
CA MET A 51 25.42 -3.23 6.12
C MET A 51 25.54 -4.48 7.05
N PRO A 52 25.46 -4.31 8.39
CA PRO A 52 26.07 -5.21 9.38
C PRO A 52 25.61 -6.67 9.31
N GLU A 53 26.57 -7.59 9.47
CA GLU A 53 26.34 -9.04 9.50
C GLU A 53 25.45 -9.48 10.67
N GLY A 54 24.70 -10.57 10.47
CA GLY A 54 23.93 -11.23 11.52
C GLY A 54 22.49 -10.70 11.69
N ALA A 55 22.08 -10.45 12.94
CA ALA A 55 20.67 -10.18 13.27
C ALA A 55 20.14 -8.86 12.67
N LEU A 56 20.99 -7.84 12.52
CA LEU A 56 20.59 -6.54 11.98
C LEU A 56 20.23 -6.60 10.50
N LEU A 57 20.97 -7.39 9.71
CA LEU A 57 20.64 -7.65 8.30
C LEU A 57 19.26 -8.31 8.17
N ASN A 58 18.96 -9.31 9.01
CA ASN A 58 17.68 -10.02 8.97
C ASN A 58 16.50 -9.10 9.34
N ILE A 59 16.69 -8.20 10.31
CA ILE A 59 15.68 -7.20 10.68
C ILE A 59 15.43 -6.27 9.50
N HIS A 60 16.49 -5.70 8.93
CA HIS A 60 16.36 -4.76 7.81
C HIS A 60 15.73 -5.41 6.56
N LEU A 61 16.14 -6.63 6.20
CA LEU A 61 15.52 -7.38 5.09
C LEU A 61 14.04 -7.66 5.35
N THR A 62 13.67 -7.93 6.60
CA THR A 62 12.26 -8.13 6.99
C THR A 62 11.47 -6.83 6.86
N GLU A 63 12.02 -5.70 7.30
CA GLU A 63 11.40 -4.38 7.15
C GLU A 63 11.19 -4.00 5.69
N VAL A 64 12.23 -4.19 4.86
CA VAL A 64 12.17 -3.99 3.40
C VAL A 64 11.04 -4.81 2.79
N PHE A 65 10.99 -6.11 3.11
CA PHE A 65 9.98 -7.00 2.57
C PHE A 65 8.56 -6.56 2.98
N LEU A 66 8.37 -6.23 4.25
CA LEU A 66 7.07 -5.83 4.78
C LEU A 66 6.61 -4.48 4.21
N GLY A 67 7.53 -3.51 4.09
CA GLY A 67 7.26 -2.21 3.50
C GLY A 67 6.86 -2.30 2.02
N VAL A 68 7.60 -3.07 1.23
CA VAL A 68 7.27 -3.32 -0.19
C VAL A 68 5.95 -4.05 -0.34
N PHE A 69 5.68 -5.06 0.51
CA PHE A 69 4.43 -5.81 0.48
C PHE A 69 3.21 -4.91 0.76
N ILE A 70 3.23 -4.15 1.86
CA ILE A 70 2.13 -3.24 2.22
C ILE A 70 1.97 -2.15 1.16
N GLY A 71 3.07 -1.59 0.65
CA GLY A 71 3.07 -0.59 -0.42
C GLY A 71 2.42 -1.10 -1.72
N ALA A 72 2.80 -2.30 -2.17
CA ALA A 72 2.27 -2.90 -3.39
C ALA A 72 0.76 -3.25 -3.30
N VAL A 73 0.33 -3.77 -2.15
CA VAL A 73 -1.10 -4.02 -1.87
C VAL A 73 -1.89 -2.72 -1.86
N THR A 74 -1.35 -1.68 -1.21
CA THR A 74 -2.00 -0.36 -1.14
C THR A 74 -2.09 0.29 -2.52
N PHE A 75 -1.05 0.20 -3.34
CA PHE A 75 -1.03 0.73 -4.70
C PHE A 75 -2.13 0.12 -5.57
N THR A 76 -2.17 -1.21 -5.64
CA THR A 76 -3.16 -1.92 -6.48
C THR A 76 -4.58 -1.83 -5.94
N GLY A 77 -4.74 -1.93 -4.62
CA GLY A 77 -6.04 -1.75 -3.98
C GLY A 77 -6.63 -0.37 -4.25
N SER A 78 -5.79 0.67 -4.18
CA SER A 78 -6.19 2.05 -4.46
C SER A 78 -6.63 2.28 -5.91
N ILE A 79 -5.93 1.68 -6.88
CA ILE A 79 -6.30 1.77 -8.31
C ILE A 79 -7.67 1.13 -8.56
N VAL A 80 -7.93 -0.04 -7.97
CA VAL A 80 -9.22 -0.73 -8.11
C VAL A 80 -10.34 0.06 -7.43
N ALA A 81 -10.09 0.59 -6.23
CA ALA A 81 -11.05 1.42 -5.51
C ALA A 81 -11.41 2.68 -6.32
N PHE A 82 -10.42 3.38 -6.86
CA PHE A 82 -10.63 4.53 -7.74
C PHE A 82 -11.48 4.16 -8.97
N GLY A 83 -11.15 3.08 -9.67
CA GLY A 83 -11.88 2.69 -10.87
C GLY A 83 -13.32 2.23 -10.60
N LYS A 84 -13.61 1.66 -9.41
CA LYS A 84 -14.98 1.33 -8.98
C LYS A 84 -15.80 2.56 -8.61
N LEU A 85 -15.20 3.54 -7.94
CA LEU A 85 -15.86 4.80 -7.58
C LEU A 85 -16.18 5.65 -8.81
N ARG A 86 -15.25 5.72 -9.77
CA ARG A 86 -15.42 6.43 -11.06
C ARG A 86 -16.41 5.75 -12.03
N GLY A 87 -16.99 4.61 -11.66
CA GLY A 87 -17.87 3.81 -12.53
C GLY A 87 -17.18 3.13 -13.72
N SER A 88 -15.84 3.11 -13.78
CA SER A 88 -15.07 2.45 -14.86
C SER A 88 -15.01 0.92 -14.70
N PHE A 89 -15.16 0.41 -13.48
CA PHE A 89 -15.27 -1.01 -13.17
C PHE A 89 -16.65 -1.34 -12.61
N SER A 90 -17.12 -2.58 -12.84
CA SER A 90 -18.41 -3.02 -12.30
C SER A 90 -18.43 -2.94 -10.77
N SER A 91 -19.43 -2.25 -10.23
CA SER A 91 -19.66 -2.11 -8.79
C SER A 91 -20.10 -3.42 -8.12
N LYS A 92 -20.41 -4.46 -8.92
CA LYS A 92 -20.74 -5.80 -8.41
C LYS A 92 -19.49 -6.48 -7.86
N PRO A 93 -19.53 -7.04 -6.64
CA PRO A 93 -18.40 -7.77 -6.08
C PRO A 93 -18.10 -8.98 -6.96
N LEU A 94 -16.86 -9.10 -7.44
CA LEU A 94 -16.48 -10.21 -8.32
C LEU A 94 -16.51 -11.51 -7.52
N SER A 95 -17.57 -12.32 -7.64
CA SER A 95 -17.78 -13.53 -6.84
C SER A 95 -17.06 -14.76 -7.40
N LEU A 96 -15.74 -14.82 -7.27
CA LEU A 96 -14.99 -16.04 -7.53
C LEU A 96 -15.38 -17.12 -6.51
N PRO A 97 -15.67 -18.38 -6.91
CA PRO A 97 -15.86 -19.48 -5.97
C PRO A 97 -14.54 -19.72 -5.21
N HIS A 98 -14.58 -19.70 -3.87
CA HIS A 98 -13.44 -19.88 -2.94
C HIS A 98 -12.50 -18.69 -2.65
N LYS A 99 -12.98 -17.44 -2.72
CA LYS A 99 -12.19 -16.22 -2.37
C LYS A 99 -11.34 -16.33 -1.10
N HIS A 100 -11.92 -16.87 -0.03
CA HIS A 100 -11.23 -16.98 1.26
C HIS A 100 -10.01 -17.90 1.20
N LYS A 101 -10.08 -18.98 0.40
CA LYS A 101 -8.96 -19.89 0.20
C LYS A 101 -7.86 -19.26 -0.64
N LEU A 102 -8.22 -18.49 -1.68
CA LEU A 102 -7.25 -17.78 -2.52
C LEU A 102 -6.53 -16.66 -1.75
N ASN A 103 -7.27 -15.87 -0.97
CA ASN A 103 -6.67 -14.85 -0.12
C ASN A 103 -5.76 -15.46 0.95
N ALA A 104 -6.21 -16.53 1.62
CA ALA A 104 -5.39 -17.23 2.62
C ALA A 104 -4.15 -17.87 1.99
N ALA A 105 -4.28 -18.50 0.81
CA ALA A 105 -3.15 -19.07 0.09
C ALA A 105 -2.13 -18.00 -0.32
N ALA A 106 -2.58 -16.86 -0.84
CA ALA A 106 -1.69 -15.75 -1.18
C ALA A 106 -0.90 -15.25 0.05
N LEU A 107 -1.58 -15.12 1.20
CA LEU A 107 -0.96 -14.71 2.46
C LEU A 107 0.08 -15.73 2.95
N VAL A 108 -0.24 -17.02 2.91
CA VAL A 108 0.68 -18.11 3.28
C VAL A 108 1.89 -18.14 2.34
N VAL A 109 1.67 -18.00 1.03
CA VAL A 109 2.75 -17.96 0.03
C VAL A 109 3.66 -16.75 0.27
N SER A 110 3.11 -15.58 0.60
CA SER A 110 3.89 -14.40 0.97
C SER A 110 4.74 -14.63 2.23
N PHE A 111 4.22 -15.31 3.24
CA PHE A 111 5.01 -15.67 4.44
C PHE A 111 6.13 -16.68 4.13
N ILE A 112 5.88 -17.66 3.27
CA ILE A 112 6.91 -18.61 2.84
C ILE A 112 8.01 -17.88 2.06
N LEU A 113 7.64 -16.96 1.17
CA LEU A 113 8.58 -16.13 0.42
C LEU A 113 9.41 -15.22 1.34
N LEU A 114 8.81 -14.66 2.40
CA LEU A 114 9.54 -13.90 3.41
C LEU A 114 10.61 -14.77 4.07
N TRP A 115 10.25 -15.97 4.51
CA TRP A 115 11.19 -16.88 5.16
C TRP A 115 12.35 -17.24 4.24
N ILE A 116 12.06 -17.57 2.97
CA ILE A 116 13.08 -17.87 1.95
C ILE A 116 13.96 -16.64 1.66
N PHE A 117 13.38 -15.44 1.62
CA PHE A 117 14.10 -14.21 1.35
C PHE A 117 15.10 -13.88 2.46
N VAL A 118 14.68 -14.03 3.73
CA VAL A 118 15.53 -13.81 4.90
C VAL A 118 16.59 -14.92 5.03
N SER A 119 16.22 -16.19 4.82
CA SER A 119 17.17 -17.31 4.91
C SER A 119 18.29 -17.25 3.88
N ASN A 120 18.01 -16.68 2.71
CA ASN A 120 18.96 -16.54 1.61
C ASN A 120 19.76 -15.22 1.64
N GLY A 121 19.60 -14.38 2.68
CA GLY A 121 20.35 -13.13 2.82
C GLY A 121 19.96 -12.03 1.84
N GLY A 122 18.74 -12.05 1.32
CA GLY A 122 18.23 -11.05 0.39
C GLY A 122 18.42 -11.45 -1.08
N SER A 123 17.36 -11.99 -1.68
CA SER A 123 17.33 -12.37 -3.09
C SER A 123 16.46 -11.42 -3.91
N THR A 124 17.06 -10.77 -4.90
CA THR A 124 16.37 -9.79 -5.77
C THR A 124 15.21 -10.43 -6.51
N THR A 125 15.36 -11.68 -6.93
CA THR A 125 14.30 -12.43 -7.63
C THR A 125 13.12 -12.71 -6.70
N ALA A 126 13.37 -13.11 -5.45
CA ALA A 126 12.30 -13.33 -4.48
C ALA A 126 11.52 -12.03 -4.16
N LEU A 127 12.21 -10.88 -4.08
CA LEU A 127 11.58 -9.58 -3.85
C LEU A 127 10.70 -9.14 -5.03
N ILE A 128 11.15 -9.36 -6.28
CA ILE A 128 10.36 -9.10 -7.49
C ILE A 128 9.14 -10.01 -7.56
N ILE A 129 9.31 -11.33 -7.36
CA ILE A 129 8.22 -12.30 -7.38
C ILE A 129 7.18 -11.95 -6.30
N MET A 130 7.64 -11.61 -5.10
CA MET A 130 6.75 -11.16 -4.03
C MET A 130 5.98 -9.91 -4.43
N THR A 131 6.65 -8.91 -5.02
CA THR A 131 6.00 -7.67 -5.45
C THR A 131 4.86 -7.97 -6.43
N ILE A 132 5.09 -8.85 -7.41
CA ILE A 132 4.06 -9.26 -8.38
C ILE A 132 2.88 -9.95 -7.68
N ILE A 133 3.16 -10.85 -6.73
CA ILE A 133 2.11 -11.52 -5.94
C ILE A 133 1.34 -10.51 -5.10
N ALA A 134 2.01 -9.55 -4.47
CA ALA A 134 1.39 -8.50 -3.66
C ALA A 134 0.49 -7.59 -4.51
N LEU A 135 0.90 -7.25 -5.72
CA LEU A 135 0.08 -6.51 -6.68
C LEU A 135 -1.18 -7.30 -7.08
N ALA A 136 -1.04 -8.59 -7.38
CA ALA A 136 -2.18 -9.46 -7.70
C ALA A 136 -3.11 -9.65 -6.49
N PHE A 137 -2.55 -9.75 -5.29
CA PHE A 137 -3.27 -9.90 -4.04
C PHE A 137 -4.06 -8.64 -3.68
N GLY A 138 -3.45 -7.46 -3.78
CA GLY A 138 -4.13 -6.19 -3.54
C GLY A 138 -5.27 -5.94 -4.52
N TRP A 139 -5.07 -6.27 -5.79
CA TRP A 139 -6.14 -6.29 -6.79
C TRP A 139 -7.28 -7.23 -6.38
N HIS A 140 -6.97 -8.49 -6.05
CA HIS A 140 -7.97 -9.50 -5.71
C HIS A 140 -8.78 -9.13 -4.47
N LEU A 141 -8.13 -8.62 -3.41
CA LEU A 141 -8.78 -8.15 -2.19
C LEU A 141 -9.82 -7.07 -2.48
N VAL A 142 -9.44 -5.97 -3.13
CA VAL A 142 -10.36 -4.85 -3.37
C VAL A 142 -11.38 -5.15 -4.47
N ALA A 143 -11.02 -5.97 -5.47
CA ALA A 143 -11.96 -6.44 -6.48
C ALA A 143 -13.10 -7.27 -5.86
N SER A 144 -12.82 -8.00 -4.78
CA SER A 144 -13.78 -8.87 -4.11
C SER A 144 -14.83 -8.12 -3.27
N ILE A 145 -14.58 -6.85 -2.92
CA ILE A 145 -15.44 -5.99 -2.10
C ILE A 145 -16.46 -5.25 -2.99
N GLY A 146 -17.69 -5.09 -2.52
CA GLY A 146 -18.76 -4.41 -3.26
C GLY A 146 -18.57 -2.88 -3.34
N GLY A 147 -19.12 -2.24 -4.37
CA GLY A 147 -19.06 -0.79 -4.53
C GLY A 147 -19.66 0.01 -3.36
N ALA A 148 -20.65 -0.56 -2.67
CA ALA A 148 -21.32 0.06 -1.52
C ALA A 148 -20.39 0.23 -0.30
N ASP A 149 -19.39 -0.64 -0.15
CA ASP A 149 -18.45 -0.62 0.97
C ASP A 149 -17.16 0.16 0.66
N MET A 150 -17.07 0.79 -0.52
CA MET A 150 -15.86 1.47 -0.99
C MET A 150 -15.37 2.60 -0.06
N PRO A 151 -16.24 3.43 0.58
CA PRO A 151 -15.76 4.43 1.55
C PRO A 151 -14.97 3.81 2.71
N VAL A 152 -15.37 2.61 3.17
CA VAL A 152 -14.65 1.87 4.21
C VAL A 152 -13.30 1.39 3.70
N VAL A 153 -13.24 0.92 2.46
CA VAL A 153 -11.97 0.48 1.83
C VAL A 153 -10.99 1.64 1.69
N VAL A 154 -11.45 2.83 1.29
CA VAL A 154 -10.59 4.02 1.19
C VAL A 154 -10.05 4.43 2.56
N SER A 155 -10.87 4.37 3.61
CA SER A 155 -10.42 4.57 4.99
C SER A 155 -9.36 3.54 5.42
N MET A 156 -9.55 2.26 5.11
CA MET A 156 -8.58 1.20 5.41
C MET A 156 -7.25 1.42 4.68
N LEU A 157 -7.30 1.77 3.39
CA LEU A 157 -6.11 2.08 2.58
C LEU A 157 -5.35 3.30 3.15
N ASN A 158 -6.07 4.25 3.76
CA ASN A 158 -5.46 5.37 4.47
C ASN A 158 -4.71 4.95 5.74
N SER A 159 -5.25 4.02 6.51
CA SER A 159 -4.47 3.46 7.62
C SER A 159 -3.25 2.67 7.12
N TYR A 160 -3.38 1.92 6.02
CA TYR A 160 -2.27 1.15 5.45
C TYR A 160 -1.12 1.99 4.89
N SER A 161 -1.39 3.17 4.33
CA SER A 161 -0.33 4.10 3.95
C SER A 161 0.43 4.65 5.16
N GLY A 162 -0.25 4.88 6.29
CA GLY A 162 0.38 5.24 7.57
C GLY A 162 1.35 4.15 8.04
N TRP A 163 0.92 2.87 8.00
CA TRP A 163 1.79 1.73 8.29
C TRP A 163 2.97 1.61 7.32
N ALA A 164 2.74 1.82 6.02
CA ALA A 164 3.81 1.80 5.02
C ALA A 164 4.83 2.93 5.24
N ALA A 165 4.37 4.13 5.61
CA ALA A 165 5.23 5.27 5.93
C ALA A 165 6.05 5.02 7.20
N ALA A 166 5.44 4.44 8.23
CA ALA A 166 6.16 4.07 9.46
C ALA A 166 7.20 2.98 9.18
N ALA A 167 6.86 1.96 8.37
CA ALA A 167 7.81 0.93 7.94
C ALA A 167 8.99 1.52 7.15
N ALA A 168 8.73 2.41 6.19
CA ALA A 168 9.77 3.14 5.49
C ALA A 168 10.64 4.00 6.44
N GLY A 169 10.04 4.56 7.50
CA GLY A 169 10.75 5.26 8.56
C GLY A 169 11.73 4.37 9.33
N PHE A 170 11.35 3.14 9.67
CA PHE A 170 12.26 2.15 10.25
C PHE A 170 13.39 1.79 9.31
N MET A 171 13.08 1.52 8.03
CA MET A 171 14.07 1.18 7.01
C MET A 171 15.13 2.26 6.80
N LEU A 172 14.72 3.53 6.90
CA LEU A 172 15.58 4.72 6.72
C LEU A 172 16.13 5.26 8.04
N ALA A 173 15.85 4.61 9.17
CA ALA A 173 16.18 5.09 10.53
C ALA A 173 15.76 6.56 10.75
N ASN A 174 14.54 6.93 10.34
CA ASN A 174 14.02 8.29 10.36
C ASN A 174 12.80 8.45 11.27
N ASP A 175 13.01 9.05 12.44
CA ASP A 175 11.99 9.27 13.47
C ASP A 175 10.78 10.08 12.98
N LEU A 176 10.97 11.05 12.06
CA LEU A 176 9.86 11.84 11.53
C LEU A 176 8.87 10.97 10.74
N LEU A 177 9.36 10.05 9.92
CA LEU A 177 8.52 9.14 9.14
C LEU A 177 7.80 8.12 10.04
N ILE A 178 8.47 7.67 11.10
CA ILE A 178 7.88 6.77 12.10
C ILE A 178 6.70 7.46 12.81
N VAL A 179 6.92 8.67 13.32
CA VAL A 179 5.89 9.42 14.07
C VAL A 179 4.74 9.86 13.18
N THR A 180 5.02 10.40 11.99
CA THR A 180 3.97 10.84 11.05
C THR A 180 3.17 9.68 10.48
N GLY A 181 3.83 8.54 10.22
CA GLY A 181 3.17 7.29 9.82
C GLY A 181 2.23 6.77 10.90
N ALA A 182 2.72 6.66 12.15
CA ALA A 182 1.93 6.21 13.29
C ALA A 182 0.70 7.09 13.55
N TRP A 183 0.83 8.41 13.40
CA TRP A 183 -0.29 9.33 13.55
C TRP A 183 -1.36 9.14 12.46
N SER A 184 -0.94 8.82 11.24
CA SER A 184 -1.82 8.61 10.09
C SER A 184 -2.64 7.31 10.17
N VAL A 185 -2.27 6.39 11.07
CA VAL A 185 -3.02 5.15 11.35
C VAL A 185 -4.32 5.43 12.10
N HIS A 186 -4.46 6.59 12.76
CA HIS A 186 -5.69 6.92 13.47
C HIS A 186 -6.89 6.93 12.50
N PRO A 187 -7.95 6.16 12.77
CA PRO A 187 -9.12 6.12 11.91
C PRO A 187 -9.74 7.52 11.93
N VAL A 188 -9.59 8.25 10.83
CA VAL A 188 -10.36 9.47 10.61
C VAL A 188 -11.81 8.99 10.48
N PRO A 189 -12.72 9.38 11.38
CA PRO A 189 -14.12 9.06 11.19
C PRO A 189 -14.54 9.75 9.89
N PHE A 190 -14.72 8.97 8.82
CA PHE A 190 -15.48 9.42 7.67
C PHE A 190 -16.86 9.74 8.21
N CYS A 191 -17.11 11.03 8.48
CA CYS A 191 -18.44 11.49 8.80
C CYS A 191 -19.26 11.24 7.53
N PRO A 192 -20.18 10.26 7.50
CA PRO A 192 -21.04 10.10 6.35
C PRO A 192 -21.85 11.38 6.27
N THR A 193 -21.86 11.99 5.08
CA THR A 193 -22.64 13.10 4.46
C THR A 193 -23.78 13.83 5.21
N SER A 194 -24.16 13.44 6.41
CA SER A 194 -25.09 14.07 7.36
C SER A 194 -24.61 15.42 7.92
N CYS A 195 -23.31 15.73 7.93
CA CYS A 195 -22.81 17.02 8.42
C CYS A 195 -22.81 18.13 7.36
N ALA A 196 -23.25 17.84 6.13
CA ALA A 196 -23.51 18.84 5.10
C ALA A 196 -25.03 19.03 4.92
N ARG A 197 -25.68 19.59 5.94
CA ARG A 197 -26.94 20.34 5.75
C ARG A 197 -26.74 21.75 6.33
N PRO A 198 -27.30 22.76 5.65
CA PRO A 198 -26.76 24.11 5.55
C PRO A 198 -26.66 24.87 6.87
#